data_AF-A0A128EH16-F1
#
_entry.id   AF-A0A128EH16-F1
#
_cell.length_a   1.000
_cell.length_b   1.000
_cell.length_c   1.000
_cell.angle_alpha   90.00
_cell.angle_beta   90.00
_cell.angle_gamma   90.00
#
_symmetry.space_group_name_H-M   'P 1'
#
loop_
_entity.id
_entity.type
_entity.pdbx_description
1 polymer ?
#
loop_
_entity_poly.entity_id
_entity_poly.type
_entity_poly.pdbx_seq_one_letter_code
_entity_poly.pdbx_strand_id
1 'polypeptide(L)'
;MLDKDKALLLLVAGMVFIYFEIKYKSKYSKFYRCKKCKKVYNYADVKDNNKICPNCKGELQDYAEFKKEEYRIRKILSNRKRIY
;
A
#
# COMPACT_ATOMS: atom_id res chain seq x y z
N MET A 1 -13.23 36.95 23.67
CA MET A 1 -11.78 36.67 23.63
C MET A 1 -11.63 35.18 23.41
N LEU A 2 -11.08 34.75 22.28
CA LEU A 2 -10.75 33.34 22.08
C LEU A 2 -9.44 33.11 22.81
N ASP A 3 -9.48 32.40 23.95
CA ASP A 3 -8.29 32.12 24.75
C ASP A 3 -7.24 31.47 23.86
N LYS A 4 -6.02 32.04 23.85
CA LYS A 4 -4.88 31.53 23.07
C LYS A 4 -4.65 30.03 23.32
N ASP A 5 -4.99 29.58 24.53
CA ASP A 5 -4.91 28.19 24.96
C ASP A 5 -5.89 27.27 24.20
N LYS A 6 -7.10 27.75 23.88
CA LYS A 6 -8.08 26.99 23.08
C LYS A 6 -7.69 26.94 21.60
N ALA A 7 -7.11 28.02 21.08
CA ALA A 7 -6.57 28.04 19.72
C ALA A 7 -5.38 27.08 19.57
N LEU A 8 -4.50 27.02 20.57
CA LEU A 8 -3.38 26.09 20.62
C LEU A 8 -3.86 24.63 20.68
N LEU A 9 -4.86 24.35 21.52
CA LEU A 9 -5.48 23.01 21.63
C LEU A 9 -6.08 22.52 20.31
N LEU A 10 -6.78 23.39 19.57
CA LEU A 10 -7.35 23.06 18.27
C LEU A 10 -6.27 22.76 17.20
N LEU A 11 -5.18 23.53 17.20
CA LEU A 11 -4.05 23.28 16.28
C LEU A 11 -3.36 21.95 16.58
N VAL A 12 -3.10 21.65 17.86
CA VAL A 12 -2.49 20.38 18.28
C VAL A 12 -3.40 19.21 17.94
N ALA A 13 -4.70 19.31 18.21
CA ALA A 13 -5.68 18.28 17.86
C ALA A 13 -5.74 18.04 16.34
N GLY A 14 -5.71 19.10 15.52
CA GLY A 14 -5.65 19.00 14.07
C GLY A 14 -4.39 18.28 13.56
N MET A 15 -3.22 18.62 14.11
CA MET A 15 -1.95 17.98 13.76
C MET A 15 -1.94 16.49 14.12
N VAL A 16 -2.50 16.11 15.28
CA VAL A 16 -2.66 14.71 15.67
C VAL A 16 -3.60 13.97 14.71
N PHE A 17 -4.71 14.60 14.31
CA PHE A 17 -5.67 14.00 13.38
C PHE A 17 -5.04 13.74 12.00
N ILE A 18 -4.31 14.72 11.46
CA ILE A 18 -3.58 14.59 10.19
C ILE A 18 -2.50 13.48 10.29
N TYR A 19 -1.75 13.44 11.39
CA TYR A 19 -0.76 12.38 11.63
C TYR A 19 -1.40 10.99 11.66
N PHE A 20 -2.55 10.85 12.32
CA PHE A 20 -3.31 9.61 12.34
C PHE A 20 -3.81 9.22 10.96
N GLU A 21 -4.37 10.16 10.19
CA GLU A 21 -4.80 9.90 8.81
C GLU A 21 -3.66 9.41 7.93
N ILE A 22 -2.49 10.03 8.00
CA ILE A 22 -1.30 9.62 7.22
C ILE A 22 -0.85 8.22 7.65
N LYS A 23 -0.79 7.95 8.96
CA LYS A 23 -0.35 6.66 9.50
C LYS A 23 -1.32 5.53 9.20
N TYR A 24 -2.63 5.80 9.22
CA TYR A 24 -3.64 4.82 8.83
C TYR A 24 -3.64 4.61 7.31
N LYS A 25 -3.68 5.68 6.49
CA LYS A 25 -3.60 5.56 5.02
C LYS A 25 -2.36 4.80 4.55
N SER A 26 -1.19 5.03 5.15
CA SER A 26 0.03 4.29 4.77
C SER A 26 -0.04 2.80 5.09
N LYS A 27 -0.77 2.41 6.13
CA LYS A 27 -0.99 1.00 6.52
C LYS A 27 -2.02 0.29 5.63
N TYR A 28 -2.94 1.05 5.00
CA TYR A 28 -3.98 0.51 4.09
C TYR A 28 -3.63 0.57 2.61
N SER A 29 -2.47 1.13 2.22
CA SER A 29 -2.01 1.07 0.83
C SER A 29 -1.49 -0.34 0.49
N LYS A 30 -2.32 -1.35 0.74
CA LYS A 30 -2.12 -2.72 0.26
C LYS A 30 -2.55 -2.71 -1.20
N PHE A 31 -1.57 -2.58 -2.07
CA PHE A 31 -1.79 -2.77 -3.48
C PHE A 31 -1.90 -4.27 -3.77
N TYR A 32 -2.68 -4.60 -4.77
CA TYR A 32 -2.83 -5.96 -5.27
C TYR A 32 -2.47 -5.98 -6.74
N ARG A 33 -1.77 -7.02 -7.18
CA ARG A 33 -1.45 -7.20 -8.59
C ARG A 33 -2.12 -8.45 -9.11
N CYS A 34 -2.83 -8.32 -10.23
CA CYS A 34 -3.39 -9.50 -10.88
C CYS A 34 -2.29 -10.24 -11.66
N LYS A 35 -2.12 -11.55 -11.44
CA LYS A 35 -1.13 -12.37 -12.17
C LYS A 35 -1.41 -12.43 -13.68
N LYS A 36 -2.69 -12.51 -14.07
CA LYS A 36 -3.11 -12.60 -15.48
C LYS A 36 -3.07 -11.25 -16.18
N CYS A 37 -3.75 -10.27 -15.58
CA CYS A 37 -3.93 -8.95 -16.20
C CYS A 37 -2.72 -8.00 -15.99
N LYS A 38 -1.78 -8.34 -15.08
CA LYS A 38 -0.63 -7.52 -14.65
C LYS A 38 -0.95 -6.12 -14.12
N LYS A 39 -2.21 -5.68 -14.15
CA LYS A 39 -2.74 -4.45 -13.55
C LYS A 39 -2.64 -4.48 -12.03
N VAL A 40 -2.40 -3.30 -11.47
CA VAL A 40 -2.34 -3.05 -10.03
C VAL A 40 -3.65 -2.41 -9.60
N TYR A 41 -4.21 -2.89 -8.50
CA TYR A 41 -5.45 -2.41 -7.91
C TYR A 41 -5.21 -2.02 -6.46
N ASN A 42 -5.96 -1.07 -5.93
CA ASN A 42 -5.87 -0.69 -4.54
C ASN A 42 -6.75 -1.60 -3.68
N TYR A 43 -6.42 -1.80 -2.40
CA TYR A 43 -7.23 -2.63 -1.50
C TYR A 43 -8.71 -2.22 -1.51
N ALA A 44 -8.99 -0.92 -1.50
CA ALA A 44 -10.35 -0.39 -1.55
C ALA A 44 -11.14 -0.88 -2.78
N ASP A 45 -10.49 -1.00 -3.94
CA ASP A 45 -11.13 -1.42 -5.20
C ASP A 45 -11.48 -2.92 -5.22
N VAL A 46 -10.79 -3.72 -4.39
CA VAL A 46 -10.90 -5.20 -4.38
C VAL A 46 -11.42 -5.76 -3.06
N LYS A 47 -11.68 -4.89 -2.06
CA LYS A 47 -12.17 -5.25 -0.74
C LYS A 47 -13.56 -5.90 -0.83
N ASP A 48 -14.44 -5.34 -1.65
CA ASP A 48 -15.81 -5.84 -1.81
C ASP A 48 -15.88 -7.07 -2.73
N ASN A 49 -14.87 -7.27 -3.57
CA ASN A 49 -14.81 -8.35 -4.55
C ASN A 49 -13.97 -9.56 -4.09
N ASN A 50 -13.78 -9.77 -2.79
CA ASN A 50 -13.04 -10.92 -2.23
C ASN A 50 -11.63 -11.14 -2.83
N LYS A 51 -10.89 -10.07 -3.19
CA LYS A 51 -9.57 -10.18 -3.85
C LYS A 51 -9.63 -10.94 -5.19
N ILE A 52 -10.74 -10.84 -5.91
CA ILE A 52 -10.90 -11.35 -7.27
C ILE A 52 -10.75 -10.18 -8.26
N CYS A 53 -9.94 -10.35 -9.31
CA CYS A 53 -9.69 -9.30 -10.29
C CYS A 53 -11.00 -8.96 -11.03
N PRO A 54 -11.45 -7.68 -11.04
CA PRO A 54 -12.72 -7.31 -11.66
C PRO A 54 -12.74 -7.55 -13.18
N ASN A 55 -11.56 -7.53 -13.83
CA ASN A 55 -11.46 -7.66 -15.28
C ASN A 55 -11.31 -9.11 -15.76
N CYS A 56 -10.55 -9.94 -15.04
CA CYS A 56 -10.22 -11.31 -15.48
C CYS A 56 -10.64 -12.41 -14.49
N LYS A 57 -11.36 -12.06 -13.42
CA LYS A 57 -11.79 -12.95 -12.33
C LYS A 57 -10.70 -13.85 -11.74
N GLY A 58 -9.43 -13.52 -12.00
CA GLY A 58 -8.28 -14.26 -11.51
C GLY A 58 -7.86 -13.78 -10.13
N GLU A 59 -7.07 -14.60 -9.45
CA GLU A 59 -6.53 -14.27 -8.14
C GLU A 59 -5.64 -13.03 -8.19
N LEU A 60 -5.86 -12.15 -7.21
CA LEU A 60 -5.01 -11.00 -6.93
C LEU A 60 -3.92 -11.40 -5.93
N GLN A 61 -2.67 -11.17 -6.31
CA GLN A 61 -1.51 -11.38 -5.45
C GLN A 61 -1.24 -10.11 -4.64
N ASP A 62 -0.89 -10.28 -3.36
CA ASP A 62 -0.62 -9.16 -2.46
C ASP A 62 0.73 -8.50 -2.80
N TYR A 63 0.81 -7.17 -2.71
CA TYR A 63 2.02 -6.42 -3.09
C TYR A 63 3.25 -6.82 -2.28
N ALA A 64 3.10 -7.18 -1.01
CA ALA A 64 4.20 -7.64 -0.17
C ALA A 64 4.84 -8.93 -0.71
N GLU A 65 4.01 -9.83 -1.27
CA GLU A 65 4.45 -11.08 -1.83
C GLU A 65 5.14 -10.87 -3.19
N PHE A 66 4.53 -10.06 -4.06
CA PHE A 66 5.13 -9.67 -5.34
C PHE A 66 6.50 -8.98 -5.16
N LYS A 67 6.62 -8.04 -4.23
CA LYS A 67 7.89 -7.34 -3.97
C LYS A 67 8.99 -8.29 -3.45
N LYS A 68 8.60 -9.28 -2.64
CA LYS A 68 9.52 -10.31 -2.14
C LYS A 68 9.99 -11.23 -3.27
N GLU A 69 9.10 -11.55 -4.19
CA GLU A 69 9.41 -12.33 -5.39
C GLU A 69 10.35 -11.58 -6.34
N GLU A 70 10.09 -10.30 -6.62
CA GLU A 70 10.99 -9.46 -7.41
C GLU A 70 12.37 -9.30 -6.76
N TYR A 71 12.44 -9.14 -5.45
CA TYR A 71 13.71 -9.07 -4.73
C TYR A 71 14.53 -10.35 -4.89
N ARG A 72 13.88 -11.53 -4.77
CA ARG A 72 14.53 -12.82 -5.00
C ARG A 72 15.07 -12.93 -6.42
N ILE A 73 14.25 -12.60 -7.42
CA ILE A 73 14.66 -12.64 -8.84
C ILE A 73 15.84 -11.69 -9.07
N ARG A 74 15.79 -10.43 -8.58
CA ARG A 74 16.91 -9.49 -8.69
C ARG A 74 18.17 -10.00 -8.02
N LYS A 75 18.07 -10.62 -6.84
CA LYS A 75 19.22 -11.19 -6.13
C LYS A 75 19.85 -12.34 -6.92
N ILE A 76 19.03 -13.23 -7.51
CA ILE A 76 19.50 -14.32 -8.38
C ILE A 76 20.16 -13.75 -9.65
N LEU A 77 19.55 -12.77 -10.30
CA LEU A 77 20.10 -12.12 -11.51
C LEU A 77 21.41 -11.37 -11.21
N SER A 78 21.49 -10.68 -10.07
CA SER A 78 22.73 -10.02 -9.60
C SER A 78 23.83 -11.03 -9.31
N ASN A 79 23.50 -12.17 -8.69
CA ASN A 79 24.46 -13.25 -8.47
C ASN A 79 24.90 -13.91 -9.79
N ARG A 80 24.00 -14.11 -10.77
CA ARG A 80 24.37 -14.62 -12.11
C ARG A 80 25.29 -13.66 -12.86
N LYS A 81 25.05 -12.34 -12.79
CA LYS A 81 25.92 -11.33 -13.40
C LYS A 81 27.32 -11.26 -12.79
N ARG A 82 27.54 -11.82 -11.60
CA ARG A 82 28.87 -11.91 -10.98
C ARG A 82 29.67 -13.15 -11.38
N ILE A 83 29.05 -14.10 -12.09
CA ILE A 83 29.68 -15.36 -12.50
C ILE A 83 30.19 -15.28 -13.96
N TYR A 84 29.76 -14.26 -14.71
CA TYR A 84 30.21 -13.98 -16.08
C TYR A 84 31.10 -12.74 -16.11
#